data_AF-A0A0P4R4R0-F1
#
_entry.id   AF-A0A0P4R4R0-F1
#
_cell.length_a   1.000
_cell.length_b   1.000
_cell.length_c   1.000
_cell.angle_alpha   90.00
_cell.angle_beta   90.00
_cell.angle_gamma   90.00
#
_symmetry.space_group_name_H-M   'P 1'
#
loop_
_entity.id
_entity.type
_entity.pdbx_description
1 polymer ?
#
loop_
_entity_poly.entity_id
_entity_poly.type
_entity_poly.pdbx_seq_one_letter_code
_entity_poly.pdbx_strand_id
1 'polypeptide(L)'
;MAGTEGIREFRPDIMVTHDAYGGLPGHPDHVHTHRVTMLAVQAAGLAQLYPDAGAPWQPHALYLATHPHSAVPALRAVIGARKAVYSVPDEQVTATVDVSPWIEQKIAAVLAHRSEVARGALPGLIAGLPPDARERLFGTEWYIRHTPMTAAAPRTRLTV
;
A
#
# COMPACT_ATOMS: atom_id res chain seq x y z
N MET A 1 -21.30 -3.75 1.70
CA MET A 1 -20.43 -2.59 1.36
C MET A 1 -19.75 -2.91 0.03
N ALA A 2 -19.65 -1.98 -0.91
CA ALA A 2 -19.10 -2.23 -2.25
C ALA A 2 -17.71 -2.91 -2.25
N GLY A 3 -16.84 -2.56 -1.29
CA GLY A 3 -15.54 -3.21 -1.15
C GLY A 3 -15.59 -4.70 -0.80
N THR A 4 -16.60 -5.15 -0.03
CA THR A 4 -16.76 -6.57 0.34
C THR A 4 -17.24 -7.40 -0.84
N GLU A 5 -18.17 -6.86 -1.61
CA GLU A 5 -18.72 -7.51 -2.80
C GLU A 5 -17.62 -7.80 -3.83
N GLY A 6 -16.79 -6.78 -4.15
CA GLY A 6 -15.66 -6.96 -5.07
C GLY A 6 -14.64 -8.00 -4.59
N ILE A 7 -14.37 -8.09 -3.28
CA ILE A 7 -13.47 -9.12 -2.73
C ILE A 7 -14.07 -10.52 -2.87
N ARG A 8 -15.36 -10.71 -2.60
CA ARG A 8 -16.02 -12.02 -2.68
C ARG A 8 -16.22 -12.50 -4.12
N GLU A 9 -16.42 -11.58 -5.04
CA GLU A 9 -16.50 -11.84 -6.48
C GLU A 9 -15.12 -12.21 -7.06
N PHE A 10 -14.12 -11.35 -6.86
CA PHE A 10 -12.78 -11.53 -7.46
C PHE A 10 -11.96 -12.62 -6.76
N ARG A 11 -12.20 -12.85 -5.47
CA ARG A 11 -11.50 -13.82 -4.61
C ARG A 11 -9.96 -13.66 -4.64
N PRO A 12 -9.42 -12.48 -4.31
CA PRO A 12 -7.98 -12.27 -4.32
C PRO A 12 -7.28 -13.08 -3.22
N ASP A 13 -6.17 -13.72 -3.57
CA ASP A 13 -5.25 -14.30 -2.58
C ASP A 13 -4.55 -13.21 -1.75
N ILE A 14 -4.16 -12.12 -2.41
CA ILE A 14 -3.41 -11.02 -1.82
C ILE A 14 -4.12 -9.70 -2.11
N MET A 15 -4.28 -8.89 -1.07
CA MET A 15 -4.73 -7.51 -1.16
C MET A 15 -3.57 -6.55 -0.90
N VAL A 16 -3.54 -5.40 -1.57
CA VAL A 16 -2.57 -4.33 -1.34
C VAL A 16 -3.31 -3.01 -1.16
N THR A 17 -2.94 -2.21 -0.16
CA THR A 17 -3.52 -0.87 0.07
C THR A 17 -2.49 0.06 0.72
N HIS A 18 -2.88 1.29 1.05
CA HIS A 18 -2.01 2.24 1.74
C HIS A 18 -1.76 1.82 3.21
N ASP A 19 -0.62 2.23 3.77
CA ASP A 19 -0.44 2.23 5.22
C ASP A 19 -1.39 3.19 5.96
N ALA A 20 -1.40 3.09 7.29
CA ALA A 20 -2.28 3.87 8.14
C ALA A 20 -1.99 5.39 8.11
N TYR A 21 -0.78 5.78 7.68
CA TYR A 21 -0.43 7.18 7.50
C TYR A 21 -0.95 7.75 6.18
N GLY A 22 -1.32 6.90 5.20
CA GLY A 22 -1.72 7.32 3.86
C GLY A 22 -0.54 7.42 2.88
N GLY A 23 0.53 6.66 3.15
CA GLY A 23 1.81 6.73 2.46
C GLY A 23 2.57 8.03 2.72
N LEU A 24 3.65 8.25 1.98
CA LEU A 24 4.53 9.43 2.12
C LEU A 24 3.81 10.79 2.27
N PRO A 25 2.80 11.14 1.45
CA PRO A 25 2.14 12.44 1.54
C PRO A 25 1.10 12.52 2.67
N GLY A 26 0.67 11.39 3.22
CA GLY A 26 -0.42 11.28 4.17
C GLY A 26 -1.73 11.91 3.73
N HIS A 27 -2.11 11.70 2.46
CA HIS A 27 -3.32 12.27 1.91
C HIS A 27 -4.56 11.72 2.64
N PRO A 28 -5.55 12.54 3.03
CA PRO A 28 -6.74 12.08 3.74
C PRO A 28 -7.48 10.94 3.01
N ASP A 29 -7.54 11.00 1.69
CA ASP A 29 -8.16 9.93 0.90
C ASP A 29 -7.39 8.61 0.99
N HIS A 30 -6.06 8.63 1.07
CA HIS A 30 -5.28 7.41 1.24
C HIS A 30 -5.50 6.80 2.64
N VAL A 31 -5.59 7.64 3.68
CA VAL A 31 -5.94 7.22 5.03
C VAL A 31 -7.35 6.62 5.06
N HIS A 32 -8.29 7.21 4.34
CA HIS A 32 -9.65 6.69 4.24
C HIS A 32 -9.68 5.36 3.48
N THR A 33 -9.00 5.26 2.34
CA THR A 33 -8.82 4.02 1.57
C THR A 33 -8.24 2.91 2.44
N HIS A 34 -7.20 3.18 3.23
CA HIS A 34 -6.67 2.23 4.21
C HIS A 34 -7.78 1.71 5.13
N ARG A 35 -8.53 2.61 5.79
CA ARG A 35 -9.59 2.25 6.74
C ARG A 35 -10.67 1.38 6.09
N VAL A 36 -11.17 1.78 4.92
CA VAL A 36 -12.25 1.04 4.25
C VAL A 36 -11.76 -0.31 3.71
N THR A 37 -10.52 -0.40 3.21
CA THR A 37 -9.93 -1.68 2.78
C THR A 37 -9.79 -2.63 3.97
N MET A 38 -9.28 -2.16 5.11
CA MET A 38 -9.15 -2.98 6.32
C MET A 38 -10.50 -3.55 6.75
N LEU A 39 -11.55 -2.72 6.79
CA LEU A 39 -12.90 -3.16 7.13
C LEU A 39 -13.47 -4.14 6.09
N ALA A 40 -13.28 -3.87 4.79
CA ALA A 40 -13.77 -4.72 3.72
C ALA A 40 -13.13 -6.11 3.72
N VAL A 41 -11.80 -6.20 3.94
CA VAL A 41 -11.05 -7.46 4.02
C VAL A 41 -11.50 -8.31 5.20
N GLN A 42 -11.78 -7.69 6.35
CA GLN A 42 -12.32 -8.41 7.51
C GLN A 42 -13.76 -8.87 7.27
N ALA A 43 -14.60 -8.00 6.69
CA ALA A 43 -15.99 -8.33 6.38
C ALA A 43 -16.14 -9.44 5.34
N ALA A 44 -15.20 -9.53 4.40
CA ALA A 44 -15.27 -10.51 3.32
C ALA A 44 -15.26 -11.96 3.82
N GLY A 45 -14.53 -12.28 4.90
CA GLY A 45 -14.52 -13.61 5.51
C GLY A 45 -15.71 -13.91 6.44
N LEU A 46 -16.49 -12.90 6.83
CA LEU A 46 -17.61 -13.06 7.78
C LEU A 46 -18.94 -13.30 7.06
N ALA A 47 -19.38 -14.56 7.00
CA ALA A 47 -20.58 -14.98 6.27
C ALA A 47 -21.86 -14.21 6.63
N GLN A 48 -22.03 -13.82 7.90
CA GLN A 48 -23.22 -13.10 8.37
C GLN A 48 -23.17 -11.60 8.08
N LEU A 49 -22.01 -11.06 7.73
CA LEU A 49 -21.85 -9.65 7.37
C LEU A 49 -22.01 -9.50 5.86
N TYR A 50 -22.99 -8.70 5.43
CA TYR A 50 -23.39 -8.55 4.03
C TYR A 50 -23.70 -9.90 3.35
N PRO A 51 -24.76 -10.60 3.75
CA PRO A 51 -25.09 -11.93 3.21
C PRO A 51 -25.36 -11.92 1.70
N ASP A 52 -25.87 -10.80 1.18
CA ASP A 52 -26.19 -10.64 -0.25
C ASP A 52 -24.95 -10.39 -1.13
N ALA A 53 -23.76 -10.21 -0.54
CA ALA A 53 -22.51 -9.94 -1.26
C ALA A 53 -21.80 -11.21 -1.77
N GLY A 54 -22.52 -12.33 -1.87
CA GLY A 54 -21.97 -13.63 -2.28
C GLY A 54 -21.28 -14.41 -1.16
N ALA A 55 -20.72 -15.57 -1.52
CA ALA A 55 -20.06 -16.49 -0.58
C ALA A 55 -18.85 -15.82 0.11
N PRO A 56 -18.63 -16.06 1.42
CA PRO A 56 -17.51 -15.47 2.14
C PRO A 56 -16.16 -15.86 1.51
N TRP A 57 -15.24 -14.90 1.49
CA TRP A 57 -13.89 -15.08 1.01
C TRP A 57 -12.93 -14.30 1.89
N GLN A 58 -11.95 -14.98 2.48
CA GLN A 58 -10.91 -14.35 3.28
C GLN A 58 -9.61 -14.35 2.45
N PRO A 59 -9.10 -13.18 2.00
CA PRO A 59 -7.79 -13.12 1.38
C PRO A 59 -6.70 -13.72 2.30
N HIS A 60 -5.71 -14.39 1.71
CA HIS A 60 -4.62 -15.03 2.43
C HIS A 60 -3.65 -14.01 3.07
N ALA A 61 -3.49 -12.83 2.46
CA ALA A 61 -2.67 -11.76 2.99
C ALA A 61 -3.18 -10.37 2.59
N LEU A 62 -2.93 -9.38 3.45
CA LEU A 62 -3.06 -7.96 3.14
C LEU A 62 -1.68 -7.31 3.32
N TYR A 63 -1.23 -6.54 2.33
CA TYR A 63 0.01 -5.77 2.41
C TYR A 63 -0.31 -4.27 2.38
N LEU A 64 0.37 -3.53 3.24
CA LEU A 64 0.27 -2.08 3.31
C LEU A 64 1.50 -1.46 2.66
N ALA A 65 1.33 -0.81 1.52
CA ALA A 65 2.40 -0.10 0.83
C ALA A 65 2.88 1.08 1.67
N THR A 66 4.19 1.14 1.91
CA THR A 66 4.82 2.11 2.82
C THR A 66 6.23 2.50 2.35
N HIS A 67 6.93 3.34 3.13
CA HIS A 67 8.34 3.63 2.97
C HIS A 67 9.05 3.57 4.35
N PRO A 68 10.20 2.88 4.46
CA PRO A 68 10.99 2.90 5.68
C PRO A 68 11.68 4.26 5.88
N HIS A 69 12.07 4.56 7.13
CA HIS A 69 12.82 5.78 7.46
C HIS A 69 14.11 5.90 6.64
N SER A 70 14.80 4.77 6.38
CA SER A 70 16.01 4.73 5.56
C SER A 70 15.81 5.15 4.10
N ALA A 71 14.60 5.06 3.55
CA ALA A 71 14.30 5.47 2.17
C ALA A 71 14.02 6.98 2.04
N VAL A 72 13.66 7.66 3.14
CA VAL A 72 13.26 9.07 3.14
C VAL A 72 14.35 10.05 2.68
N PRO A 73 15.64 9.91 3.06
CA PRO A 73 16.69 10.85 2.64
C PRO A 73 16.83 10.97 1.12
N ALA A 74 16.78 9.85 0.40
CA ALA A 74 16.83 9.84 -1.06
C ALA A 74 15.64 10.61 -1.66
N LEU A 75 14.44 10.42 -1.09
CA LEU A 75 13.24 11.10 -1.54
C LEU A 75 13.28 12.61 -1.28
N ARG A 76 13.78 13.03 -0.10
CA ARG A 76 13.89 14.45 0.29
C ARG A 76 14.70 15.28 -0.70
N ALA A 77 15.70 14.69 -1.35
CA ALA A 77 16.46 15.34 -2.42
C ALA A 77 15.59 15.75 -3.62
N VAL A 78 14.43 15.10 -3.80
CA VAL A 78 13.48 15.38 -4.89
C VAL A 78 12.33 16.28 -4.44
N ILE A 79 11.76 16.04 -3.26
CA ILE A 79 10.57 16.79 -2.76
C ILE A 79 10.90 18.10 -2.04
N GLY A 80 12.17 18.29 -1.65
CA GLY A 80 12.59 19.38 -0.78
C GLY A 80 12.14 19.21 0.69
N ALA A 81 12.69 20.04 1.58
CA ALA A 81 12.56 19.89 3.05
C ALA A 81 11.18 20.28 3.65
N ARG A 82 10.18 20.68 2.85
CA ARG A 82 8.99 21.40 3.34
C ARG A 82 7.70 20.59 3.46
N LYS A 83 7.66 19.34 2.99
CA LYS A 83 6.47 18.47 3.15
C LYS A 83 6.70 17.47 4.26
N ALA A 84 5.71 17.27 5.13
CA ALA A 84 5.70 16.13 6.04
C ALA A 84 5.85 14.85 5.21
N VAL A 85 6.81 14.01 5.59
CA VAL A 85 7.07 12.72 4.95
C VAL A 85 6.76 11.66 5.97
N TYR A 86 5.62 11.00 5.81
CA TYR A 86 5.28 9.86 6.64
C TYR A 86 6.09 8.65 6.18
N SER A 87 6.66 7.94 7.14
CA SER A 87 7.44 6.73 6.95
C SER A 87 7.36 5.91 8.23
N VAL A 88 7.78 4.65 8.15
CA VAL A 88 7.79 3.74 9.29
C VAL A 88 9.21 3.37 9.68
N PRO A 89 9.44 2.95 10.94
CA PRO A 89 10.69 2.30 11.32
C PRO A 89 10.97 1.11 10.40
N ASP A 90 12.23 0.93 10.03
CA ASP A 90 12.67 -0.10 9.09
C ASP A 90 12.22 -1.51 9.53
N GLU A 91 12.21 -1.79 10.84
CA GLU A 91 11.77 -3.05 11.42
C GLU A 91 10.26 -3.33 11.26
N GLN A 92 9.45 -2.33 10.92
CA GLN A 92 8.03 -2.52 10.59
C GLN A 92 7.83 -2.99 9.15
N VAL A 93 8.82 -2.80 8.27
CA VAL A 93 8.76 -3.32 6.91
C VAL A 93 9.00 -4.82 6.95
N THR A 94 7.97 -5.59 6.65
CA THR A 94 8.02 -7.05 6.69
C THR A 94 8.25 -7.69 5.32
N ALA A 95 8.11 -6.93 4.24
CA ALA A 95 8.31 -7.40 2.88
C ALA A 95 8.87 -6.28 2.00
N THR A 96 9.74 -6.66 1.07
CA THR A 96 10.37 -5.77 0.10
C THR A 96 10.41 -6.45 -1.25
N VAL A 97 10.10 -5.71 -2.31
CA VAL A 97 10.09 -6.22 -3.68
C VAL A 97 11.08 -5.40 -4.50
N ASP A 98 12.07 -6.08 -5.07
CA ASP A 98 12.92 -5.50 -6.12
C ASP A 98 12.12 -5.43 -7.41
N VAL A 99 11.86 -4.21 -7.86
CA VAL A 99 11.13 -3.90 -9.09
C VAL A 99 12.03 -3.26 -10.14
N SER A 100 13.35 -3.22 -9.92
CA SER A 100 14.32 -2.73 -10.89
C SER A 100 14.17 -3.37 -12.29
N PRO A 101 13.82 -4.66 -12.45
CA PRO A 101 13.61 -5.23 -13.79
C PRO A 101 12.44 -4.63 -14.57
N TRP A 102 11.51 -3.94 -13.90
CA TRP A 102 10.30 -3.34 -14.49
C TRP A 102 10.30 -1.80 -14.43
N ILE A 103 11.45 -1.19 -14.17
CA ILE A 103 11.51 0.24 -13.92
C ILE A 103 11.03 1.08 -15.11
N GLU A 104 11.38 0.68 -16.34
CA GLU A 104 10.97 1.40 -17.54
C GLU A 104 9.45 1.29 -17.77
N GLN A 105 8.84 0.15 -17.45
CA GLN A 105 7.38 -0.02 -17.49
C GLN A 105 6.70 0.85 -16.44
N LYS A 106 7.25 0.91 -15.22
CA LYS A 106 6.75 1.79 -14.14
C LYS A 106 6.83 3.26 -14.52
N ILE A 107 7.94 3.69 -15.13
CA ILE A 107 8.12 5.05 -15.64
C ILE A 107 7.10 5.35 -16.74
N ALA A 108 6.95 4.46 -17.73
CA ALA A 108 5.98 4.63 -18.80
C ALA A 108 4.54 4.75 -18.27
N ALA A 109 4.17 3.92 -17.28
CA ALA A 109 2.88 3.99 -16.61
C ALA A 109 2.68 5.34 -15.90
N VAL A 110 3.67 5.81 -15.13
CA VAL A 110 3.62 7.13 -14.48
C VAL A 110 3.43 8.25 -15.51
N LEU A 111 4.20 8.22 -16.61
CA LEU A 111 4.14 9.24 -17.66
C LEU A 111 2.82 9.22 -18.45
N ALA A 112 2.06 8.13 -18.42
CA ALA A 112 0.73 8.07 -19.01
C ALA A 112 -0.29 8.97 -18.27
N HIS A 113 -0.08 9.26 -16.99
CA HIS A 113 -0.91 10.17 -16.19
C HIS A 113 -0.56 11.65 -16.46
N ARG A 114 -0.72 12.10 -17.71
CA ARG A 114 -0.23 13.40 -18.21
C ARG A 114 -0.65 14.61 -17.37
N SER A 115 -1.90 14.66 -16.90
CA SER A 115 -2.39 15.76 -16.06
C SER A 115 -1.68 15.83 -14.71
N GLU A 116 -1.41 14.67 -14.10
CA GLU A 116 -0.72 14.58 -12.81
C GLU A 116 0.76 14.94 -12.94
N VAL A 117 1.39 14.49 -14.04
CA VAL A 117 2.77 14.88 -14.38
C VAL A 117 2.84 16.39 -14.59
N ALA A 118 1.94 16.97 -15.38
CA ALA A 118 1.90 18.42 -15.64
C ALA A 118 1.66 19.24 -14.35
N ARG A 119 0.89 18.69 -13.40
CA ARG A 119 0.64 19.28 -12.07
C ARG A 119 1.85 19.18 -11.13
N GLY A 120 2.89 18.41 -11.48
CA GLY A 120 4.08 18.20 -10.66
C GLY A 120 3.86 17.19 -9.53
N ALA A 121 3.03 16.16 -9.76
CA ALA A 121 2.90 15.06 -8.82
C ALA A 121 4.26 14.35 -8.63
N LEU A 122 4.54 13.90 -7.41
CA LEU A 122 5.83 13.33 -7.02
C LEU A 122 6.31 12.18 -7.95
N PRO A 123 5.46 11.21 -8.35
CA PRO A 123 5.89 10.18 -9.28
C PRO A 123 6.39 10.76 -10.61
N GLY A 124 5.72 11.79 -11.14
CA GLY A 124 6.12 12.47 -12.37
C GLY A 124 7.46 13.20 -12.26
N LEU A 125 7.72 13.83 -11.10
CA LEU A 125 9.02 14.44 -10.82
C LEU A 125 10.14 13.41 -10.80
N ILE A 126 9.93 12.25 -10.17
CA ILE A 126 10.91 11.16 -10.11
C ILE A 126 11.16 10.56 -11.51
N ALA A 127 10.10 10.38 -12.31
CA ALA A 127 10.20 9.85 -13.67
C ALA A 127 11.08 10.73 -14.59
N GLY A 128 11.19 12.02 -14.32
CA GLY A 128 12.05 12.96 -15.06
C GLY A 128 13.53 12.97 -14.63
N LEU A 129 13.92 12.22 -13.60
CA LEU A 129 15.29 12.22 -13.07
C LEU A 129 16.26 11.38 -13.93
N PRO A 130 17.59 11.54 -13.74
CA PRO A 130 18.58 10.64 -14.34
C PRO A 130 18.34 9.15 -14.00
N PRO A 131 18.79 8.20 -14.86
CA PRO A 131 18.52 6.77 -14.67
C PRO A 131 18.92 6.22 -13.29
N ASP A 132 20.09 6.60 -12.78
CA ASP A 132 20.60 6.16 -11.48
C ASP A 132 19.72 6.67 -10.32
N ALA A 133 19.16 7.87 -10.44
CA ALA A 133 18.23 8.42 -9.46
C ALA A 133 16.86 7.74 -9.53
N ARG A 134 16.38 7.41 -10.73
CA ARG A 134 15.16 6.62 -10.92
C ARG A 134 15.32 5.24 -10.28
N GLU A 135 16.42 4.56 -10.53
CA GLU A 135 16.70 3.24 -9.95
C GLU A 135 16.67 3.26 -8.43
N ARG A 136 17.36 4.23 -7.81
CA ARG A 136 17.35 4.40 -6.35
C ARG A 136 15.96 4.69 -5.77
N LEU A 137 15.09 5.39 -6.48
CA LEU A 137 13.81 5.88 -5.96
C LEU A 137 12.62 5.00 -6.34
N PHE A 138 12.71 4.23 -7.43
CA PHE A 138 11.63 3.39 -7.94
C PHE A 138 11.96 1.91 -7.98
N GLY A 139 13.23 1.51 -7.85
CA GLY A 139 13.67 0.12 -7.98
C GLY A 139 13.28 -0.78 -6.82
N THR A 140 12.78 -0.24 -5.71
CA THR A 140 12.35 -1.03 -4.56
C THR A 140 11.00 -0.55 -4.04
N GLU A 141 10.14 -1.49 -3.66
CA GLU A 141 8.86 -1.24 -3.01
C GLU A 141 8.77 -1.97 -1.68
N TRP A 142 8.20 -1.32 -0.67
CA TRP A 142 8.18 -1.79 0.71
C TRP A 142 6.77 -1.96 1.23
N TYR A 143 6.58 -3.02 2.02
CA TYR A 143 5.27 -3.45 2.46
C TYR A 143 5.28 -3.93 3.92
N ILE A 144 4.22 -3.58 4.65
CA ILE A 144 3.90 -4.16 5.96
C ILE A 144 2.82 -5.22 5.75
N ARG A 145 3.10 -6.45 6.16
CA ARG A 145 2.16 -7.57 6.08
C ARG A 145 1.21 -7.45 7.24
N HIS A 146 -0.07 -7.38 6.91
CA HIS A 146 -1.17 -7.52 7.84
C HIS A 146 -1.85 -8.87 7.59
N THR A 147 -1.92 -9.70 8.62
CA THR A 147 -2.62 -10.98 8.53
C THR A 147 -4.11 -10.74 8.78
N PRO A 148 -5.00 -11.03 7.81
CA PRO A 148 -6.43 -10.95 8.07
C PRO A 148 -6.84 -11.93 9.16
N MET A 149 -7.99 -11.70 9.80
CA MET A 149 -8.41 -12.55 10.90
C MET A 149 -8.59 -13.99 10.38
N THR A 150 -7.73 -14.87 10.87
CA THR A 150 -7.83 -16.32 10.72
C THR A 150 -8.21 -16.89 12.08
N ALA A 151 -8.79 -18.09 12.10
CA ALA A 151 -9.13 -18.76 13.35
C ALA A 151 -7.83 -19.06 14.13
N ALA A 152 -7.50 -18.20 15.10
CA ALA A 152 -6.43 -18.46 16.06
C ALA A 152 -6.93 -19.43 17.13
N ALA A 153 -6.02 -20.22 17.72
CA ALA A 153 -6.36 -21.04 18.86
C ALA A 153 -6.90 -20.18 20.02
N PRO A 154 -7.96 -20.62 20.72
CA PRO A 154 -8.56 -19.84 21.79
C PRO A 154 -7.52 -19.58 22.89
N ARG A 155 -7.39 -18.31 23.27
CA ARG A 155 -6.56 -17.88 24.41
C ARG A 155 -7.47 -17.60 25.60
N THR A 156 -7.08 -18.09 26.78
CA THR A 156 -7.81 -17.87 28.05
C THR A 156 -7.29 -16.66 28.83
N ARG A 157 -6.22 -16.02 28.35
CA ARG A 157 -5.64 -14.79 28.92
C ARG A 157 -5.37 -13.79 27.80
N LEU A 158 -5.64 -12.51 28.09
CA LEU A 158 -5.39 -11.40 27.17
C LEU A 158 -3.92 -10.96 27.13
N THR A 159 -3.13 -11.34 28.13
CA THR A 159 -1.69 -11.07 28.22
C THR A 159 -0.92 -12.38 28.35
N VAL A 160 0.36 -12.32 27.97
CA VAL A 160 1.34 -13.39 28.27
C VAL A 160 1.55 -13.48 29.78
#